data_AF-A0A435FTT8-F1
#
_entry.id   AF-A0A435FTT8-F1
#
_cell.length_a   1.000
_cell.length_b   1.000
_cell.length_c   1.000
_cell.angle_alpha   90.00
_cell.angle_beta   90.00
_cell.angle_gamma   90.00
#
_symmetry.space_group_name_H-M   'P 1'
#
loop_
_entity.id
_entity.type
_entity.pdbx_description
1 polymer ?
#
loop_
_entity_poly.entity_id
_entity_poly.type
_entity_poly.pdbx_seq_one_letter_code
_entity_poly.pdbx_strand_id
1 'polypeptide(L)'
;MCNDYEQHIAWAEYCRMMQLLALDIPTYQTELDLPQADDIRISDPAPIMRAAGDTIELTRMTFAFPPSGPKGGPIFNFRSEGRNVSNSKRCLI
;
A
#
# COMPACT_ATOMS: atom_id res chain seq x y z
N MET A 1 -4.70 17.40 2.07
CA MET A 1 -4.18 16.26 2.87
C MET A 1 -5.13 15.12 2.57
N CYS A 2 -4.64 14.02 2.02
CA CYS A 2 -5.49 12.88 1.68
C CYS A 2 -5.70 12.03 2.93
N ASN A 3 -6.94 11.74 3.29
CA ASN A 3 -7.31 10.97 4.49
C ASN A 3 -8.32 9.86 4.21
N ASP A 4 -8.65 9.67 2.94
CA ASP A 4 -9.62 8.73 2.41
C ASP A 4 -9.26 8.49 0.93
N TYR A 5 -9.38 7.26 0.45
CA TYR A 5 -9.19 6.89 -0.94
C TYR A 5 -10.00 5.65 -1.32
N GLU A 6 -10.20 5.51 -2.63
CA GLU A 6 -10.89 4.39 -3.25
C GLU A 6 -9.89 3.40 -3.85
N GLN A 7 -10.16 2.10 -3.72
CA GLN A 7 -9.46 1.03 -4.43
C GLN A 7 -10.48 0.26 -5.28
N HIS A 8 -10.53 0.53 -6.58
CA HIS A 8 -11.45 -0.11 -7.52
C HIS A 8 -10.76 -1.01 -8.55
N ILE A 9 -9.44 -1.13 -8.50
CA ILE A 9 -8.69 -1.96 -9.46
C ILE A 9 -9.05 -3.42 -9.24
N ALA A 10 -9.55 -4.06 -10.31
CA ALA A 10 -9.81 -5.49 -10.28
C ALA A 10 -8.52 -6.29 -10.30
N TRP A 11 -8.52 -7.47 -9.68
CA TRP A 11 -7.37 -8.39 -9.70
C TRP A 11 -6.82 -8.66 -11.11
N ALA A 12 -7.71 -8.87 -12.08
CA ALA A 12 -7.32 -9.11 -13.46
C ALA A 12 -6.64 -7.89 -14.11
N GLU A 13 -7.03 -6.67 -13.73
CA GLU A 13 -6.40 -5.43 -14.20
C GLU A 13 -5.01 -5.24 -13.62
N TYR A 14 -4.88 -5.50 -12.32
CA TYR A 14 -3.61 -5.51 -11.63
C TYR A 14 -2.64 -6.53 -12.26
N CYS A 15 -3.06 -7.79 -12.43
CA CYS A 15 -2.23 -8.82 -13.06
C CYS A 15 -1.76 -8.43 -14.47
N ARG A 16 -2.67 -7.87 -15.27
CA ARG A 16 -2.34 -7.39 -16.62
C ARG A 16 -1.28 -6.29 -16.58
N MET A 17 -1.40 -5.34 -15.65
CA MET A 17 -0.42 -4.27 -15.51
C MET A 17 0.95 -4.80 -15.07
N MET A 18 0.97 -5.75 -14.13
CA MET A 18 2.22 -6.38 -13.69
C MET A 18 2.92 -7.10 -14.83
N GLN A 19 2.16 -7.83 -15.66
CA GLN A 19 2.68 -8.46 -16.87
C GLN A 19 3.25 -7.43 -17.86
N LEU A 20 2.53 -6.32 -18.11
CA LEU A 20 2.99 -5.25 -19.02
C LEU A 20 4.29 -4.59 -18.54
N LEU A 21 4.48 -4.49 -17.23
CA LEU A 21 5.68 -3.93 -16.60
C LEU A 21 6.82 -4.97 -16.44
N ALA A 22 6.59 -6.22 -16.84
CA ALA A 22 7.49 -7.34 -16.59
C ALA A 22 7.86 -7.49 -15.10
N LEU A 23 6.85 -7.31 -14.22
CA LEU A 23 6.96 -7.51 -12.78
C LEU A 23 6.22 -8.78 -12.39
N ASP A 24 6.91 -9.67 -11.68
CA ASP A 24 6.31 -10.91 -11.20
C ASP A 24 5.48 -10.68 -9.93
N ILE A 25 4.41 -11.45 -9.81
CA ILE A 25 3.54 -11.53 -8.63
C ILE A 25 3.64 -12.93 -8.03
N PRO A 26 3.67 -13.09 -6.70
CA PRO A 26 3.63 -14.40 -6.08
C PRO A 26 2.42 -15.22 -6.52
N THR A 27 2.64 -16.47 -6.92
CA THR A 27 1.61 -17.35 -7.51
C THR A 27 0.49 -17.73 -6.53
N TYR A 28 0.68 -17.49 -5.23
CA TYR A 28 -0.32 -17.74 -4.20
C TYR A 28 -1.29 -16.58 -3.98
N GLN A 29 -1.02 -15.40 -4.54
CA GLN A 29 -1.91 -14.25 -4.38
C GLN A 29 -3.12 -14.33 -5.32
N THR A 30 -4.20 -13.77 -4.85
CA THR A 30 -5.51 -13.80 -5.49
C THR A 30 -6.21 -12.45 -5.34
N GLU A 31 -7.42 -12.34 -5.87
CA GLU A 31 -8.29 -11.19 -5.65
C GLU A 31 -8.54 -10.86 -4.17
N LEU A 32 -8.41 -11.83 -3.25
CA LEU A 32 -8.57 -11.61 -1.82
C LEU A 32 -7.47 -10.71 -1.22
N ASP A 33 -6.34 -10.61 -1.91
CA ASP A 33 -5.20 -9.76 -1.54
C ASP A 33 -5.32 -8.34 -2.11
N LEU A 34 -6.28 -8.11 -3.03
CA LEU A 34 -6.60 -6.80 -3.61
C LEU A 34 -8.11 -6.51 -3.53
N PRO A 35 -8.69 -6.45 -2.32
CA PRO A 35 -10.11 -6.16 -2.16
C PRO A 35 -10.44 -4.75 -2.69
N GLN A 36 -11.56 -4.64 -3.37
CA GLN A 36 -12.10 -3.33 -3.76
C GLN A 36 -12.82 -2.67 -2.58
N ALA A 37 -12.71 -1.35 -2.47
CA ALA A 37 -13.38 -0.55 -1.44
C ALA A 37 -13.58 0.90 -1.90
N ASP A 38 -14.77 1.44 -1.66
CA ASP A 38 -15.13 2.84 -1.96
C ASP A 38 -14.63 3.84 -0.90
N ASP A 39 -14.20 3.37 0.27
CA ASP A 39 -13.87 4.23 1.41
C ASP A 39 -12.84 3.53 2.28
N ILE A 40 -11.57 3.92 2.12
CA ILE A 40 -10.45 3.45 2.93
C ILE A 40 -9.94 4.62 3.76
N ARG A 41 -10.30 4.64 5.04
CA ARG A 41 -10.00 5.75 5.94
C ARG A 41 -8.72 5.52 6.72
N ILE A 42 -8.28 6.58 7.40
CA ILE A 42 -7.18 6.51 8.36
C ILE A 42 -7.46 5.40 9.37
N SER A 43 -6.46 4.54 9.58
CA SER A 43 -6.50 3.35 10.46
C SER A 43 -7.18 2.11 9.88
N ASP A 44 -7.79 2.17 8.70
CA ASP A 44 -8.30 0.97 8.03
C ASP A 44 -7.15 0.14 7.44
N PRO A 45 -7.26 -1.20 7.43
CA PRO A 45 -6.31 -2.06 6.74
C PRO A 45 -6.60 -2.08 5.24
N ALA A 46 -5.57 -1.87 4.42
CA ALA A 46 -5.68 -1.87 2.98
C ALA A 46 -4.50 -2.57 2.31
N PRO A 47 -4.65 -3.06 1.07
CA PRO A 47 -3.55 -3.63 0.32
C PRO A 47 -2.50 -2.56 0.00
N ILE A 48 -1.23 -2.92 0.17
CA ILE A 48 -0.07 -2.17 -0.31
C ILE A 48 0.80 -3.08 -1.17
N MET A 49 1.47 -2.51 -2.16
CA MET A 49 2.47 -3.22 -2.95
C MET A 49 3.86 -2.99 -2.36
N ARG A 50 4.66 -4.05 -2.19
CA ARG A 50 6.07 -3.93 -1.81
C ARG A 50 6.93 -4.93 -2.58
N ALA A 51 8.20 -4.59 -2.76
CA ALA A 51 9.17 -5.55 -3.24
C ALA A 51 9.35 -6.69 -2.21
N ALA A 52 9.39 -7.93 -2.71
CA ALA A 52 9.61 -9.15 -1.95
C ALA A 52 10.47 -10.11 -2.78
N GLY A 53 11.79 -10.02 -2.60
CA GLY A 53 12.74 -10.68 -3.50
C GLY A 53 12.59 -10.15 -4.93
N ASP A 54 12.38 -11.06 -5.87
CA ASP A 54 12.19 -10.76 -7.30
C ASP A 54 10.73 -10.50 -7.69
N THR A 55 9.81 -10.51 -6.70
CA THR A 55 8.38 -10.31 -6.93
C THR A 55 7.88 -9.02 -6.28
N ILE A 56 6.72 -8.55 -6.74
CA ILE A 56 5.94 -7.53 -6.06
C ILE A 56 4.81 -8.22 -5.30
N GLU A 57 4.83 -8.07 -3.98
CA GLU A 57 3.86 -8.67 -3.08
C GLU A 57 2.81 -7.65 -2.66
N LEU A 58 1.53 -8.03 -2.73
CA LEU A 58 0.49 -7.35 -1.98
C LEU A 58 0.48 -7.87 -0.55
N THR A 59 0.49 -6.93 0.39
CA THR A 59 0.27 -7.23 1.81
C THR A 59 -0.70 -6.22 2.38
N ARG A 60 -1.41 -6.59 3.45
CA ARG A 60 -2.23 -5.63 4.18
C ARG A 60 -1.38 -4.79 5.12
N MET A 61 -1.63 -3.48 5.12
CA MET A 61 -1.08 -2.54 6.10
C MET A 61 -2.16 -1.55 6.53
N THR A 62 -2.15 -1.18 7.81
CA THR A 62 -3.02 -0.12 8.34
C THR A 62 -2.64 1.22 7.71
N PHE A 63 -3.63 2.01 7.25
CA PHE A 63 -3.43 3.36 6.74
C PHE A 63 -3.15 4.38 7.86
N ALA A 64 -2.06 4.15 8.58
CA ALA A 64 -1.45 5.02 9.56
C ALA A 64 -0.22 4.31 10.15
N PHE A 65 0.80 5.07 10.51
CA PHE A 65 1.77 4.60 11.49
C PHE A 65 1.22 4.79 12.90
N PRO A 66 1.55 3.88 13.83
CA PRO A 66 1.18 4.03 15.22
C PRO A 66 1.73 5.34 15.79
N PRO A 67 1.03 5.96 16.74
CA PRO A 67 1.47 7.20 17.34
C PRO A 67 2.84 7.02 18.02
N SER A 68 3.73 8.02 17.85
CA SER A 68 5.10 7.97 18.36
C SER A 68 5.22 8.13 19.88
N GLY A 69 4.10 8.35 20.59
CA GLY A 69 4.06 8.53 22.03
C GLY A 69 2.64 8.71 22.58
N PRO A 70 2.47 8.80 23.92
CA PRO A 70 1.17 8.71 24.60
C PRO A 70 0.15 9.80 24.25
N LYS A 71 0.62 10.93 23.70
CA LYS A 71 -0.22 12.08 23.30
C LYS A 71 -0.23 12.34 21.79
N GLY A 72 0.44 11.49 21.01
CA GLY A 72 0.51 11.63 19.56
C GLY A 72 -0.73 11.04 18.88
N GLY A 73 -1.22 11.69 17.83
CA GLY A 73 -2.17 11.08 16.89
C GLY A 73 -1.47 10.15 15.89
N PRO A 74 -2.23 9.35 15.12
CA PRO A 74 -1.68 8.54 14.04
C PRO A 74 -0.98 9.41 12.99
N ILE A 75 0.10 8.90 12.41
CA ILE A 75 0.78 9.56 11.29
C ILE A 75 0.37 8.87 10.00
N PHE A 76 -0.45 9.54 9.19
CA PHE A 76 -1.05 8.96 7.97
C PHE A 76 -0.59 9.66 6.68
N ASN A 77 0.13 10.78 6.79
CA ASN A 77 0.80 11.43 5.67
C ASN A 77 2.22 11.86 6.07
N PHE A 78 3.16 11.73 5.13
CA PHE A 78 4.50 12.26 5.26
C PHE A 78 4.76 13.32 4.18
N ARG A 79 5.14 14.54 4.59
CA ARG A 79 5.65 15.56 3.65
C ARG A 79 7.05 15.16 3.18
N SER A 80 7.27 15.15 1.88
CA SER A 80 8.57 14.81 1.26
C SER A 80 9.61 15.92 1.38
N GLU A 81 9.17 17.17 1.41
CA GLU A 81 10.02 18.36 1.44
C GLU A 81 11.07 18.32 2.57
N GLY A 82 12.34 18.49 2.20
CA GLY A 82 13.47 18.50 3.13
C GLY A 82 13.82 17.15 3.77
N ARG A 83 13.22 16.04 3.32
CA ARG A 83 13.46 14.71 3.89
C ARG A 83 14.19 13.79 2.93
N ASN A 84 15.14 13.03 3.46
CA ASN A 84 15.77 11.91 2.77
C ASN A 84 15.07 10.61 3.17
N VAL A 85 14.52 9.89 2.20
CA VAL A 85 13.83 8.60 2.38
C VAL A 85 14.53 7.44 1.67
N SER A 86 15.78 7.62 1.23
CA SER A 86 16.55 6.59 0.50
C SER A 86 16.66 5.27 1.27
N ASN A 87 16.84 5.34 2.60
CA ASN A 87 16.98 4.19 3.49
C ASN A 87 15.67 3.78 4.21
N SER A 88 14.50 4.12 3.67
CA SER A 88 13.22 3.68 4.23
C SER A 88 12.74 2.36 3.63
N LYS A 89 11.86 1.65 4.35
CA LYS A 89 11.04 0.58 3.78
C LYS A 89 9.91 1.22 2.99
N ARG A 90 9.90 1.05 1.67
CA ARG A 90 8.95 1.69 0.75
C ARG A 90 7.89 0.70 0.29
N CYS A 91 6.68 1.22 0.09
CA CYS A 91 5.56 0.53 -0.54
C CYS A 91 4.83 1.52 -1.46
N LEU A 92 3.99 0.98 -2.33
CA LEU A 92 2.99 1.73 -3.08
C LEU A 92 1.63 1.46 -2.44
N ILE A 93 0.86 2.52 -2.24
CA ILE A 93 -0.56 2.46 -1.89
C ILE A 93 -1.32 2.51 -3.22
#